data_AF-A0A1R1C4H1-F1
#
_entry.id   AF-A0A1R1C4H1-F1
#
_cell.length_a   1.000
_cell.length_b   1.000
_cell.length_c   1.000
_cell.angle_alpha   90.00
_cell.angle_beta   90.00
_cell.angle_gamma   90.00
#
_symmetry.space_group_name_H-M   'P 1'
#
loop_
_entity.id
_entity.type
_entity.pdbx_description
1 polymer ?
#
loop_
_entity_poly.entity_id
_entity_poly.type
_entity_poly.pdbx_seq_one_letter_code
_entity_poly.pdbx_strand_id
1 'polypeptide(L)'
;MKIWPIVCIIIGVIFVWASSSWLINGFIDASYRGTFGDMFGAVNALFSGLAFAGLIYTIAVQRQELQAQRNSINMQTEELVLQREAIQMQTEELRLQRLESQRSADQLEGQKDLSNLQLAMSVVNDLIKTKQERLDTVAVSTQNTGWESGELAFRRIINENKGIAPYSKSLTTYIDLYFYILSFINSYDLKDEQKTLLQRLLRMHTIDEEIKVLYLAAESTNNQYRLGLLSSAGF
;
A
#
# COMPACT_ATOMS: atom_id res chain seq x y z
N MET A 1 38.33 17.12 32.08
CA MET A 1 39.19 17.17 33.29
C MET A 1 39.60 18.61 33.53
N LYS A 2 39.37 19.17 34.72
CA LYS A 2 39.79 20.55 35.02
C LYS A 2 41.31 20.56 35.19
N ILE A 3 42.02 21.33 34.36
CA ILE A 3 43.49 21.41 34.34
C ILE A 3 44.03 22.24 35.52
N TRP A 4 43.15 23.03 36.13
CA TRP A 4 43.42 23.95 37.24
C TRP A 4 44.25 23.37 38.41
N PRO A 5 43.92 22.19 39.01
CA PRO A 5 44.71 21.65 40.11
C PRO A 5 46.15 21.31 39.72
N ILE A 6 46.37 20.84 38.48
CA ILE A 6 47.71 20.48 37.98
C ILE A 6 48.56 21.76 37.86
N VAL A 7 47.96 22.84 37.35
CA VAL A 7 48.65 24.13 37.21
C VAL A 7 49.02 24.71 38.58
N CYS A 8 48.11 24.64 39.57
CA CYS A 8 48.41 25.07 40.94
C CYS A 8 49.55 24.27 41.57
N ILE A 9 49.61 22.95 41.34
CA ILE A 9 50.70 22.10 41.84
C ILE A 9 52.03 22.50 41.19
N ILE A 10 52.07 22.69 39.87
CA ILE A 10 53.29 23.08 39.16
C ILE A 10 53.82 24.42 39.66
N ILE A 11 52.94 25.43 39.81
CA ILE A 11 53.31 26.76 40.32
C ILE A 11 53.84 26.63 41.76
N GLY A 12 53.19 25.83 42.59
CA GLY A 12 53.63 25.57 43.96
C GLY A 12 55.04 24.97 44.02
N VAL A 13 55.33 23.96 43.18
CA VAL A 13 56.66 23.34 43.10
C VAL A 13 57.72 24.35 42.66
N ILE A 14 57.44 25.17 41.65
CA ILE A 14 58.36 26.22 41.17
C ILE A 14 58.62 27.26 42.27
N PHE A 15 57.58 27.67 43.00
CA PHE A 15 57.70 28.62 44.10
C PHE A 15 58.55 28.07 45.26
N VAL A 16 58.33 26.81 45.65
CA VAL A 16 59.16 26.12 46.67
C VAL A 16 60.61 26.04 46.20
N TRP A 17 60.85 25.74 44.92
CA TRP A 17 62.19 25.65 44.38
C TRP A 17 62.90 27.01 44.35
N ALA A 18 62.24 28.07 43.88
CA ALA A 18 62.77 29.43 43.85
C ALA A 18 63.05 29.99 45.26
N SER A 19 62.12 29.79 46.20
CA SER A 19 62.30 30.21 47.60
C SER A 19 63.45 29.46 48.29
N SER A 20 63.62 28.16 48.02
CA SER A 20 64.76 27.40 48.54
C SER A 20 66.11 27.95 48.03
N SER A 21 66.21 28.31 46.75
CA SER A 21 67.41 28.91 46.16
C SER A 21 67.73 30.28 46.75
N TRP A 22 66.72 31.12 46.97
CA TRP A 22 66.90 32.42 47.64
C TRP A 22 67.45 32.22 49.05
N LEU A 23 66.81 31.40 49.87
CA LEU A 23 67.20 31.17 51.27
C LEU A 23 68.62 30.61 51.40
N ILE A 24 68.99 29.64 50.55
CA ILE A 24 70.34 29.05 50.56
C ILE A 24 71.41 30.10 50.22
N ASN A 25 71.16 30.96 49.22
CA ASN A 25 72.12 32.00 48.84
C ASN A 25 72.27 33.12 49.89
N GLY A 26 71.24 33.38 50.68
CA GLY A 26 71.24 34.42 51.72
C GLY A 26 71.79 33.96 53.08
N PHE A 27 71.65 32.68 53.45
CA PHE A 27 71.95 32.18 54.79
C PHE A 27 73.07 31.13 54.87
N ILE A 28 73.57 30.61 53.73
CA ILE A 28 74.64 29.60 53.69
C ILE A 28 75.88 30.17 53.00
N ASP A 29 77.05 30.05 53.64
CA ASP A 29 78.34 30.45 53.07
C ASP A 29 78.65 29.69 51.79
N ALA A 30 79.23 30.39 50.81
CA ALA A 30 79.51 29.86 49.48
C ALA A 30 80.30 28.54 49.50
N SER A 31 81.19 28.36 50.47
CA SER A 31 82.05 27.19 50.66
C SER A 31 81.31 25.90 51.00
N TYR A 32 80.09 25.97 51.58
CA TYR A 32 79.32 24.80 52.04
C TYR A 32 78.11 24.46 51.14
N ARG A 33 77.78 25.32 50.17
CA ARG A 33 76.63 25.15 49.27
C ARG A 33 76.74 23.88 48.41
N GLY A 34 77.96 23.52 47.99
CA GLY A 34 78.23 22.31 47.20
C GLY A 34 77.89 21.03 47.97
N THR A 35 78.46 20.86 49.16
CA THR A 35 78.22 19.70 50.02
C THR A 35 76.75 19.58 50.44
N PHE A 36 76.07 20.70 50.66
CA PHE A 36 74.63 20.72 50.94
C PHE A 36 73.80 20.20 49.75
N GLY A 37 74.17 20.57 48.52
CA GLY A 37 73.53 20.06 47.30
C GLY A 37 73.74 18.56 47.09
N ASP A 38 74.95 18.06 47.40
CA ASP A 38 75.30 16.63 47.25
C ASP A 38 74.44 15.72 48.14
N MET A 39 74.00 16.20 49.32
CA MET A 39 73.12 15.45 50.22
C MET A 39 71.74 15.15 49.60
N PHE A 40 71.27 15.97 48.65
CA PHE A 40 69.99 15.76 47.96
C PHE A 40 70.12 14.97 46.65
N GLY A 41 71.34 14.72 46.16
CA GLY A 41 71.57 13.99 44.92
C GLY A 41 71.01 12.57 44.93
N ALA A 42 71.25 11.80 46.01
CA ALA A 42 70.74 10.45 46.16
C ALA A 42 69.19 10.41 46.25
N VAL A 43 68.59 11.39 46.92
CA VAL A 43 67.14 11.53 47.06
C VAL A 43 66.51 11.87 45.70
N ASN A 44 67.11 12.77 44.93
CA ASN A 44 66.65 13.11 43.57
C ASN A 44 66.74 11.92 42.60
N ALA A 45 67.80 11.11 42.70
CA ALA A 45 67.95 9.89 41.91
C ALA A 45 66.84 8.87 42.24
N LEU A 46 66.51 8.70 43.53
CA LEU A 46 65.43 7.81 43.97
C LEU A 46 64.06 8.29 43.46
N PHE A 47 63.74 9.57 43.61
CA PHE A 47 62.48 10.14 43.09
C PHE A 47 62.37 10.00 41.57
N SER A 48 63.47 10.22 40.85
CA SER A 48 63.51 10.03 39.39
C SER A 48 63.28 8.57 38.99
N GLY A 49 63.89 7.62 39.71
CA GLY A 49 63.67 6.18 39.50
C GLY A 49 62.24 5.74 39.78
N LEU A 50 61.63 6.23 40.87
CA LEU A 50 60.24 5.95 41.21
C LEU A 50 59.26 6.57 40.21
N ALA A 51 59.51 7.80 39.75
CA ALA A 51 58.69 8.43 38.71
C ALA A 51 58.76 7.65 37.39
N PHE A 52 59.95 7.16 37.01
CA PHE A 52 60.12 6.32 35.84
C PHE A 52 59.42 4.96 35.97
N ALA A 53 59.49 4.32 37.15
CA ALA A 53 58.75 3.09 37.44
C ALA A 53 57.23 3.30 37.36
N GLY A 54 56.73 4.42 37.90
CA GLY A 54 55.33 4.82 37.78
C GLY A 54 54.89 5.00 36.31
N LEU A 55 55.71 5.67 35.50
CA LEU A 55 55.45 5.83 34.06
C LEU A 55 55.38 4.47 33.34
N ILE A 56 56.33 3.56 33.61
CA ILE A 56 56.32 2.20 33.02
C ILE A 56 55.05 1.46 33.41
N TYR A 57 54.65 1.52 34.69
CA TYR A 57 53.42 0.90 35.17
C TYR A 57 52.20 1.45 34.44
N THR A 58 52.09 2.78 34.31
CA THR A 58 50.98 3.41 33.56
C THR A 58 50.97 2.98 32.09
N ILE A 59 52.13 2.90 31.42
CA ILE A 59 52.21 2.41 30.04
C ILE A 59 51.74 0.95 29.94
N ALA A 60 52.10 0.10 30.91
CA ALA A 60 51.65 -1.28 30.92
C ALA A 60 50.12 -1.38 31.05
N VAL A 61 49.52 -0.60 31.95
CA VAL A 61 48.05 -0.52 32.11
C VAL A 61 47.38 0.01 30.84
N GLN A 62 47.88 1.11 30.27
CA GLN A 62 47.34 1.68 29.03
C GLN A 62 47.39 0.69 27.87
N ARG A 63 48.45 -0.13 27.76
CA ARG A 63 48.53 -1.19 26.74
C ARG A 63 47.44 -2.25 26.93
N GLN A 64 47.18 -2.66 28.17
CA GLN A 64 46.13 -3.62 28.47
C GLN A 64 44.74 -3.06 28.14
N GLU A 65 44.48 -1.80 28.49
CA GLU A 65 43.22 -1.11 28.16
C GLU A 65 43.01 -1.02 26.64
N LEU A 66 44.06 -0.65 25.88
CA LEU A 66 43.99 -0.60 24.41
C LEU A 66 43.73 -1.98 23.80
N GLN A 67 44.30 -3.04 24.37
CA GLN A 67 44.03 -4.40 23.90
C GLN A 67 42.58 -4.82 24.17
N ALA A 68 42.07 -4.54 25.38
CA ALA A 68 40.67 -4.79 25.71
C ALA A 68 39.71 -3.99 24.82
N GLN A 69 40.03 -2.72 24.53
CA GLN A 69 39.25 -1.87 23.63
C GLN A 69 39.25 -2.40 22.19
N ARG A 70 40.38 -2.89 21.69
CA ARG A 70 40.44 -3.53 20.36
C ARG A 70 39.56 -4.77 20.30
N ASN A 71 39.59 -5.59 21.34
CA ASN A 71 38.75 -6.79 21.41
C ASN A 71 37.26 -6.43 21.42
N SER A 72 36.83 -5.42 22.18
CA SER A 72 35.42 -5.00 22.20
C SER A 72 34.95 -4.44 20.86
N ILE A 73 35.79 -3.66 20.15
CA ILE A 73 35.49 -3.17 18.80
C ILE A 73 35.32 -4.34 17.81
N ASN A 74 36.19 -5.35 17.89
CA ASN A 74 36.10 -6.52 17.02
C ASN A 74 34.78 -7.28 17.26
N MET A 75 34.41 -7.51 18.53
CA MET A 75 33.13 -8.16 18.88
C MET A 75 31.93 -7.35 18.41
N GLN A 76 31.93 -6.02 18.59
CA GLN A 76 30.87 -5.14 18.09
C GLN A 76 30.78 -5.17 16.56
N THR A 77 31.91 -5.26 15.88
CA THR A 77 31.94 -5.33 14.41
C THR A 77 31.31 -6.64 13.92
N GLU A 78 31.63 -7.77 14.57
CA GLU A 78 31.02 -9.06 14.27
C GLU A 78 29.51 -9.05 14.51
N GLU A 79 29.05 -8.50 15.64
CA GLU A 79 27.63 -8.36 15.93
C GLU A 79 26.90 -7.50 14.88
N LEU A 80 27.51 -6.39 14.44
CA LEU A 80 26.96 -5.54 13.38
C LEU A 80 26.86 -6.27 12.03
N VAL A 81 27.79 -7.17 11.73
CA VAL A 81 27.72 -8.00 10.51
C VAL A 81 26.50 -8.93 10.59
N LEU A 82 26.33 -9.64 11.71
CA LEU A 82 25.18 -10.51 11.93
C LEU A 82 23.85 -9.75 11.89
N GLN A 83 23.78 -8.55 12.49
CA GLN A 83 22.59 -7.70 12.43
C GLN A 83 22.28 -7.26 11.00
N ARG A 84 23.29 -6.91 10.21
CA ARG A 84 23.09 -6.54 8.80
C ARG A 84 22.54 -7.71 7.99
N GLU A 85 23.06 -8.92 8.18
CA GLU A 85 22.55 -10.13 7.52
C GLU A 85 21.10 -10.40 7.93
N ALA A 86 20.76 -10.30 9.21
CA ALA A 86 19.39 -10.46 9.70
C ALA A 86 18.42 -9.44 9.07
N ILE A 87 18.82 -8.17 8.97
CA ILE A 87 18.02 -7.12 8.33
C ILE A 87 17.84 -7.39 6.83
N GLN A 88 18.89 -7.88 6.15
CA GLN A 88 18.79 -8.25 4.73
C GLN A 88 17.79 -9.39 4.51
N MET A 89 17.86 -10.44 5.34
CA MET A 89 16.90 -11.55 5.29
C MET A 89 15.47 -11.07 5.55
N GLN A 90 15.26 -10.23 6.58
CA GLN A 90 13.95 -9.66 6.90
C GLN A 90 13.41 -8.77 5.77
N THR A 91 14.29 -8.01 5.11
CA THR A 91 13.91 -7.16 3.97
C THR A 91 13.44 -8.00 2.79
N GLU A 92 14.12 -9.11 2.51
CA GLU A 92 13.72 -10.03 1.45
C GLU A 92 12.42 -10.75 1.77
N GLU A 93 12.22 -11.20 3.03
CA GLU A 93 10.96 -11.78 3.48
C GLU A 93 9.79 -10.79 3.33
N LEU A 94 9.97 -9.54 3.77
CA LEU A 94 8.97 -8.48 3.58
C LEU A 94 8.68 -8.21 2.10
N ARG A 95 9.70 -8.31 1.23
CA ARG A 95 9.52 -8.17 -0.21
C ARG A 95 8.65 -9.30 -0.77
N LEU A 96 8.91 -10.54 -0.37
CA LEU A 96 8.11 -11.70 -0.76
C LEU A 96 6.67 -11.59 -0.25
N GLN A 97 6.47 -11.21 1.01
CA GLN A 97 5.14 -11.02 1.59
C GLN A 97 4.33 -9.95 0.84
N ARG A 98 4.97 -8.84 0.43
CA ARG A 98 4.30 -7.81 -0.40
C ARG A 98 3.89 -8.34 -1.76
N LEU A 99 4.73 -9.15 -2.41
CA LEU A 99 4.39 -9.79 -3.69
C LEU A 99 3.22 -10.76 -3.55
N GLU A 100 3.19 -11.57 -2.49
CA GLU A 100 2.07 -12.47 -2.21
C GLU A 100 0.78 -11.70 -1.90
N SER A 101 0.88 -10.62 -1.13
CA SER A 101 -0.26 -9.75 -0.84
C SER A 101 -0.81 -9.07 -2.10
N GLN A 102 0.07 -8.62 -3.00
CA GLN A 102 -0.33 -8.05 -4.29
C GLN A 102 -1.04 -9.09 -5.14
N ARG A 103 -0.45 -10.29 -5.31
CA ARG A 103 -1.11 -11.39 -6.05
C ARG A 103 -2.46 -11.77 -5.45
N SER A 104 -2.57 -11.79 -4.13
CA SER A 104 -3.83 -12.07 -3.45
C SER A 104 -4.87 -10.97 -3.73
N ALA A 105 -4.45 -9.70 -3.74
CA ALA A 105 -5.33 -8.59 -4.11
C ALA A 105 -5.80 -8.69 -5.56
N ASP A 106 -4.89 -8.95 -6.50
CA ASP A 106 -5.23 -9.15 -7.93
C ASP A 106 -6.21 -10.32 -8.12
N GLN A 107 -6.00 -11.42 -7.40
CA GLN A 107 -6.89 -12.58 -7.43
C GLN A 107 -8.28 -12.24 -6.88
N LEU A 108 -8.36 -11.48 -5.79
CA LEU A 108 -9.63 -11.03 -5.21
C LEU A 108 -10.38 -10.08 -6.15
N GLU A 109 -9.67 -9.19 -6.84
CA GLU A 109 -10.26 -8.31 -7.85
C GLU A 109 -10.84 -9.13 -9.01
N GLY A 110 -10.10 -10.10 -9.54
CA GLY A 110 -10.59 -11.01 -10.56
C GLY A 110 -11.80 -11.84 -10.10
N GLN A 111 -11.82 -12.30 -8.86
CA GLN A 111 -12.97 -13.01 -8.27
C GLN A 111 -14.19 -12.10 -8.13
N LYS A 112 -14.01 -10.84 -7.72
CA LYS A 112 -15.08 -9.84 -7.63
C LYS A 112 -15.67 -9.58 -9.01
N ASP A 113 -14.84 -9.36 -10.02
CA ASP A 113 -15.27 -9.13 -11.40
C ASP A 113 -16.10 -10.31 -11.93
N LEU A 114 -15.64 -11.54 -11.69
CA LEU A 114 -16.35 -12.76 -12.10
C LEU A 114 -17.67 -12.92 -11.34
N SER A 115 -17.67 -12.69 -10.02
CA SER A 115 -18.86 -12.78 -9.18
C SER A 115 -19.93 -11.76 -9.60
N ASN A 116 -19.53 -10.51 -9.85
CA ASN A 116 -20.42 -9.46 -10.35
C ASN A 116 -21.03 -9.85 -11.69
N LEU A 117 -20.24 -10.41 -12.62
CA LEU A 117 -20.76 -10.91 -13.89
C LEU A 117 -21.76 -12.06 -13.68
N GLN A 118 -21.45 -13.02 -12.80
CA GLN A 118 -22.34 -14.15 -12.52
C GLN A 118 -23.69 -13.68 -11.95
N LEU A 119 -23.68 -12.72 -11.02
CA LEU A 119 -24.89 -12.10 -10.48
C LEU A 119 -25.69 -11.41 -11.58
N ALA A 120 -25.04 -10.58 -12.41
CA ALA A 120 -25.69 -9.91 -13.52
C ALA A 120 -26.29 -10.90 -14.53
N MET A 121 -25.55 -11.96 -14.89
CA MET A 121 -26.03 -13.02 -15.76
C MET A 121 -27.25 -13.72 -15.16
N SER A 122 -27.23 -14.07 -13.86
CA SER A 122 -28.36 -14.69 -13.18
C SER A 122 -29.60 -13.81 -13.24
N VAL A 123 -29.46 -12.53 -12.87
CA VAL A 123 -30.57 -11.56 -12.90
C VAL A 123 -31.10 -11.38 -14.31
N VAL A 124 -30.22 -11.22 -15.32
CA VAL A 124 -30.64 -11.08 -16.71
C VAL A 124 -31.36 -12.33 -17.21
N ASN A 125 -30.87 -13.54 -16.88
CA ASN A 125 -31.53 -14.79 -17.25
C ASN A 125 -32.93 -14.89 -16.63
N ASP A 126 -33.07 -14.55 -15.34
CA ASP A 126 -34.37 -14.56 -14.66
C ASP A 126 -35.34 -13.54 -15.26
N LEU A 127 -34.84 -12.34 -15.60
CA LEU A 127 -35.65 -11.31 -16.26
C LEU A 127 -36.04 -11.71 -17.69
N ILE A 128 -35.16 -12.37 -18.44
CA ILE A 128 -35.44 -12.90 -19.78
C ILE A 128 -36.51 -13.98 -19.70
N LYS A 129 -36.39 -14.90 -18.73
CA LYS A 129 -37.42 -15.92 -18.49
C LYS A 129 -38.77 -15.28 -18.18
N THR A 130 -38.79 -14.29 -17.29
CA THR A 130 -40.01 -13.53 -16.96
C THR A 130 -40.58 -12.82 -18.20
N LYS A 131 -39.70 -12.25 -19.04
CA LYS A 131 -40.08 -11.61 -20.30
C LYS A 131 -40.69 -12.60 -21.29
N GLN A 132 -40.15 -13.82 -21.38
CA GLN A 132 -40.73 -14.89 -22.20
C GLN A 132 -42.10 -15.31 -21.69
N GLU A 133 -42.25 -15.52 -20.38
CA GLU A 133 -43.56 -15.85 -19.78
C GLU A 133 -44.60 -14.75 -20.04
N ARG A 134 -44.19 -13.47 -20.01
CA ARG A 134 -45.09 -12.35 -20.32
C ARG A 134 -45.42 -12.21 -21.80
N LEU A 135 -44.56 -12.66 -22.70
CA LEU A 135 -44.81 -12.61 -24.15
C LEU A 135 -46.16 -13.26 -24.47
N ASP A 136 -46.39 -14.45 -23.93
CA ASP A 136 -47.60 -15.24 -24.18
C ASP A 136 -48.87 -14.63 -23.56
N THR A 137 -48.71 -13.73 -22.58
CA THR A 137 -49.85 -13.01 -21.96
C THR A 137 -50.31 -11.80 -22.76
N VAL A 138 -49.52 -11.35 -23.74
CA VAL A 138 -49.92 -10.29 -24.66
C VAL A 138 -50.87 -10.90 -25.67
N ALA A 139 -52.14 -10.47 -25.63
CA ALA A 139 -53.18 -10.95 -26.52
C ALA A 139 -53.95 -9.80 -27.17
N VAL A 140 -54.35 -9.99 -28.42
CA VAL A 140 -55.13 -9.04 -29.21
C VAL A 140 -56.34 -9.76 -29.79
N SER A 141 -57.52 -9.12 -29.69
CA SER A 141 -58.75 -9.66 -30.27
C SER A 141 -58.79 -9.42 -31.77
N THR A 142 -59.24 -10.43 -32.51
CA THR A 142 -59.35 -10.40 -33.97
C THR A 142 -60.79 -10.64 -34.40
N GLN A 143 -61.18 -10.06 -35.53
CA GLN A 143 -62.54 -10.23 -36.07
C GLN A 143 -62.81 -11.65 -36.62
N ASN A 144 -61.76 -12.40 -36.99
CA ASN A 144 -61.88 -13.68 -37.70
C ASN A 144 -61.37 -14.91 -36.91
N THR A 145 -60.44 -14.74 -35.97
CA THR A 145 -59.74 -15.86 -35.27
C THR A 145 -59.97 -15.85 -33.75
N GLY A 146 -60.70 -14.87 -33.22
CA GLY A 146 -60.97 -14.73 -31.79
C GLY A 146 -59.87 -13.95 -31.06
N TRP A 147 -58.91 -14.65 -30.45
CA TRP A 147 -57.78 -14.06 -29.73
C TRP A 147 -56.46 -14.64 -30.24
N GLU A 148 -55.53 -13.77 -30.59
CA GLU A 148 -54.15 -14.13 -30.92
C GLU A 148 -53.24 -13.68 -29.78
N SER A 149 -52.28 -14.51 -29.38
CA SER A 149 -51.32 -14.23 -28.31
C SER A 149 -49.87 -14.39 -28.76
N GLY A 150 -48.93 -13.90 -27.94
CA GLY A 150 -47.49 -14.05 -28.19
C GLY A 150 -47.06 -13.41 -29.51
N GLU A 151 -46.22 -14.08 -30.27
CA GLU A 151 -45.69 -13.57 -31.55
C GLU A 151 -46.79 -13.12 -32.53
N LEU A 152 -47.89 -13.87 -32.64
CA LEU A 152 -48.99 -13.53 -33.55
C LEU A 152 -49.65 -12.19 -33.15
N ALA A 153 -49.81 -11.97 -31.85
CA ALA A 153 -50.30 -10.70 -31.33
C ALA A 153 -49.37 -9.54 -31.71
N PHE A 154 -48.05 -9.72 -31.57
CA PHE A 154 -47.06 -8.72 -31.96
C PHE A 154 -47.08 -8.42 -33.47
N ARG A 155 -47.14 -9.47 -34.32
CA ARG A 155 -47.31 -9.31 -35.78
C ARG A 155 -48.55 -8.48 -36.11
N ARG A 156 -49.65 -8.74 -35.40
CA ARG A 156 -50.93 -8.05 -35.62
C ARG A 156 -50.88 -6.58 -35.22
N ILE A 157 -50.25 -6.27 -34.08
CA ILE A 157 -50.04 -4.90 -33.60
C ILE A 157 -49.30 -4.07 -34.65
N ILE A 158 -48.27 -4.63 -35.27
CA ILE A 158 -47.49 -3.97 -36.33
C ILE A 158 -48.35 -3.75 -37.58
N ASN A 159 -49.05 -4.79 -38.05
CA ASN A 159 -49.75 -4.77 -39.33
C ASN A 159 -51.01 -3.90 -39.35
N GLU A 160 -51.75 -3.85 -38.25
CA GLU A 160 -53.00 -3.07 -38.22
C GLU A 160 -52.74 -1.55 -38.17
N ASN A 161 -51.49 -1.11 -38.00
CA ASN A 161 -51.05 0.29 -37.86
C ASN A 161 -52.02 1.14 -37.01
N LYS A 162 -52.70 0.48 -36.06
CA LYS A 162 -53.57 1.12 -35.08
C LYS A 162 -52.62 1.81 -34.14
N GLY A 163 -52.24 3.04 -34.52
CA GLY A 163 -51.43 3.94 -33.72
C GLY A 163 -51.80 3.71 -32.27
N ILE A 164 -50.83 3.16 -31.56
CA ILE A 164 -50.86 2.61 -30.21
C ILE A 164 -52.06 3.11 -29.41
N ALA A 165 -53.22 2.47 -29.60
CA ALA A 165 -54.34 2.64 -28.67
C ALA A 165 -53.86 2.02 -27.36
N PRO A 166 -54.05 2.69 -26.21
CA PRO A 166 -53.13 2.62 -25.08
C PRO A 166 -52.86 1.16 -24.78
N TYR A 167 -51.60 0.79 -24.96
CA TYR A 167 -51.08 -0.54 -24.76
C TYR A 167 -51.90 -1.28 -23.71
N SER A 168 -52.42 -2.46 -24.07
CA SER A 168 -53.07 -3.30 -23.07
C SER A 168 -52.10 -3.43 -21.90
N LYS A 169 -52.62 -3.47 -20.67
CA LYS A 169 -51.75 -3.50 -19.48
C LYS A 169 -50.65 -4.55 -19.59
N SER A 170 -50.94 -5.70 -20.20
CA SER A 170 -49.98 -6.76 -20.52
C SER A 170 -48.86 -6.29 -21.45
N LEU A 171 -49.19 -5.57 -22.53
CA LEU A 171 -48.20 -5.04 -23.47
C LEU A 171 -47.36 -3.92 -22.86
N THR A 172 -47.94 -3.00 -22.09
CA THR A 172 -47.17 -1.95 -21.39
C THR A 172 -46.17 -2.56 -20.42
N THR A 173 -46.63 -3.50 -19.59
CA THR A 173 -45.78 -4.17 -18.60
C THR A 173 -44.71 -5.05 -19.23
N TYR A 174 -44.95 -5.57 -20.43
CA TYR A 174 -43.96 -6.26 -21.23
C TYR A 174 -42.89 -5.29 -21.76
N ILE A 175 -43.31 -4.19 -22.39
CA ILE A 175 -42.41 -3.16 -22.94
C ILE A 175 -41.54 -2.57 -21.82
N ASP A 176 -42.14 -2.23 -20.69
CA ASP A 176 -41.44 -1.68 -19.54
C ASP A 176 -40.43 -2.68 -18.96
N LEU A 177 -40.77 -3.97 -18.90
CA LEU A 177 -39.84 -5.01 -18.48
C LEU A 177 -38.65 -5.11 -19.44
N TYR A 178 -38.88 -5.04 -20.76
CA TYR A 178 -37.80 -5.10 -21.74
C TYR A 178 -36.82 -3.92 -21.57
N PHE A 179 -37.34 -2.70 -21.46
CA PHE A 179 -36.51 -1.53 -21.23
C PHE A 179 -35.84 -1.53 -19.85
N TYR A 180 -36.47 -2.13 -18.85
CA TYR A 180 -35.84 -2.35 -17.54
C TYR A 180 -34.63 -3.29 -17.66
N ILE A 181 -34.71 -4.37 -18.43
CA ILE A 181 -33.56 -5.26 -18.67
C ILE A 181 -32.42 -4.51 -19.34
N LEU A 182 -32.71 -3.75 -20.41
CA LEU A 182 -31.69 -2.95 -21.10
C LEU A 182 -31.06 -1.89 -20.20
N SER A 183 -31.88 -1.20 -19.42
CA SER A 183 -31.42 -0.20 -18.45
C SER A 183 -30.55 -0.84 -17.36
N PHE A 184 -30.95 -2.00 -16.85
CA PHE A 184 -30.16 -2.78 -15.89
C PHE A 184 -28.79 -3.12 -16.47
N ILE A 185 -28.73 -3.72 -17.67
CA ILE A 185 -27.46 -4.09 -18.30
C ILE A 185 -26.56 -2.87 -18.51
N ASN A 186 -27.13 -1.74 -18.96
CA ASN A 186 -26.36 -0.54 -19.25
C ASN A 186 -25.83 0.16 -17.98
N SER A 187 -26.62 0.16 -16.90
CA SER A 187 -26.30 0.84 -15.65
C SER A 187 -25.48 0.01 -14.67
N TYR A 188 -25.50 -1.33 -14.79
CA TYR A 188 -24.76 -2.21 -13.89
C TYR A 188 -23.24 -2.05 -14.09
N ASP A 189 -22.48 -2.16 -12.99
CA ASP A 189 -21.04 -1.91 -12.96
C ASP A 189 -20.27 -3.12 -13.53
N LEU A 190 -20.13 -3.13 -14.85
CA LEU A 190 -19.45 -4.16 -15.64
C LEU A 190 -18.61 -3.53 -16.74
N LYS A 191 -17.63 -4.29 -17.22
CA LYS A 191 -16.85 -3.95 -18.42
C LYS A 191 -17.75 -3.95 -19.65
N ASP A 192 -17.45 -3.12 -20.65
CA ASP A 192 -18.28 -2.99 -21.85
C ASP A 192 -18.43 -4.31 -22.61
N GLU A 193 -17.39 -5.14 -22.64
CA GLU A 193 -17.43 -6.49 -23.22
C GLU A 193 -18.47 -7.39 -22.52
N GLN A 194 -18.56 -7.31 -21.19
CA GLN A 194 -19.51 -8.06 -20.38
C GLN A 194 -20.94 -7.56 -20.60
N LYS A 195 -21.14 -6.23 -20.68
CA LYS A 195 -22.44 -5.64 -21.04
C LYS A 195 -22.90 -6.10 -22.42
N THR A 196 -21.98 -6.08 -23.38
CA THR A 196 -22.23 -6.55 -24.76
C THR A 196 -22.63 -8.03 -24.78
N LEU A 197 -21.99 -8.87 -23.96
CA LEU A 197 -22.38 -10.28 -23.81
C LEU A 197 -23.82 -10.43 -23.33
N LEU A 198 -24.22 -9.70 -22.28
CA LEU A 198 -25.59 -9.73 -21.74
C LEU A 198 -26.62 -9.20 -22.74
N GLN A 199 -26.30 -8.14 -23.48
CA GLN A 199 -27.15 -7.62 -24.56
C GLN A 199 -27.32 -8.64 -25.68
N ARG A 200 -26.25 -9.33 -26.09
CA ARG A 200 -26.33 -10.44 -27.07
C ARG A 200 -27.21 -11.58 -26.56
N LEU A 201 -27.12 -11.91 -25.28
CA LEU A 201 -27.96 -12.93 -24.66
C LEU A 201 -29.45 -12.53 -24.71
N LEU A 202 -29.78 -11.29 -24.34
CA LEU A 202 -31.15 -10.76 -24.49
C LEU A 202 -31.62 -10.81 -25.95
N ARG A 203 -30.77 -10.38 -26.89
CA ARG A 203 -31.06 -10.39 -28.33
C ARG A 203 -31.34 -11.79 -28.87
N MET A 204 -30.59 -12.80 -28.46
CA MET A 204 -30.85 -14.20 -28.86
C MET A 204 -32.24 -14.69 -28.42
N HIS A 205 -32.81 -14.09 -27.37
CA HIS A 205 -34.15 -14.39 -26.85
C HIS A 205 -35.20 -13.35 -27.23
N THR A 206 -34.94 -12.53 -28.25
CA THR A 206 -35.84 -11.49 -28.77
C THR A 206 -36.11 -11.75 -30.25
N ILE A 207 -37.38 -11.85 -30.65
CA ILE A 207 -37.78 -11.99 -32.05
C ILE A 207 -37.94 -10.61 -32.73
N ASP A 208 -37.86 -10.58 -34.07
CA ASP A 208 -37.89 -9.34 -34.85
C ASP A 208 -39.18 -8.52 -34.64
N GLU A 209 -40.31 -9.20 -34.44
CA GLU A 209 -41.60 -8.57 -34.15
C GLU A 209 -41.61 -7.83 -32.82
N GLU A 210 -40.93 -8.36 -31.80
CA GLU A 210 -40.79 -7.67 -30.51
C GLU A 210 -40.01 -6.38 -30.69
N ILE A 211 -38.89 -6.44 -31.43
CA ILE A 211 -38.04 -5.28 -31.70
C ILE A 211 -38.85 -4.17 -32.36
N LYS A 212 -39.62 -4.50 -33.42
CA LYS A 212 -40.46 -3.53 -34.12
C LYS A 212 -41.48 -2.88 -33.18
N VAL A 213 -42.14 -3.65 -32.32
CA VAL A 213 -43.09 -3.12 -31.34
C VAL A 213 -42.39 -2.21 -30.31
N LEU A 214 -41.18 -2.56 -29.87
CA LEU A 214 -40.39 -1.74 -28.94
C LEU A 214 -39.98 -0.39 -29.56
N TYR A 215 -39.58 -0.37 -30.84
CA TYR A 215 -39.31 0.87 -31.58
C TYR A 215 -40.57 1.73 -31.70
N LEU A 216 -41.69 1.14 -32.14
CA LEU A 216 -42.97 1.84 -32.21
C LEU A 216 -43.37 2.45 -30.86
N ALA A 217 -43.12 1.74 -29.76
CA ALA A 217 -43.38 2.23 -28.40
C ALA A 217 -42.49 3.38 -27.95
N ALA A 218 -41.21 3.31 -28.28
CA ALA A 218 -40.28 4.37 -27.95
C ALA A 218 -40.57 5.64 -28.77
N GLU A 219 -40.90 5.49 -30.05
CA GLU A 219 -41.23 6.60 -30.95
C GLU A 219 -42.56 7.27 -30.58
N SER A 220 -43.61 6.50 -30.28
CA SER A 220 -44.92 7.05 -29.94
C SER A 220 -44.91 7.89 -28.67
N THR A 221 -43.98 7.58 -27.75
CA THR A 221 -43.79 8.31 -26.49
C THR A 221 -42.67 9.35 -26.58
N ASN A 222 -42.03 9.50 -27.76
CA ASN A 222 -40.85 10.32 -28.00
C ASN A 222 -39.74 10.12 -26.95
N ASN A 223 -39.55 8.87 -26.51
CA ASN A 223 -38.64 8.52 -25.44
C ASN A 223 -37.23 8.25 -26.01
N GLN A 224 -36.44 9.31 -26.14
CA GLN A 224 -35.07 9.27 -26.66
C GLN A 224 -34.14 8.33 -25.86
N TYR A 225 -34.38 8.20 -24.55
CA TYR A 225 -33.61 7.27 -23.72
C TYR A 225 -33.85 5.80 -24.13
N ARG A 226 -35.12 5.43 -24.35
CA ARG A 226 -35.50 4.09 -24.83
C ARG A 226 -34.92 3.80 -26.21
N LEU A 227 -34.96 4.78 -27.12
CA LEU A 227 -34.33 4.65 -28.44
C LEU A 227 -32.81 4.44 -28.35
N GLY A 228 -32.13 5.17 -27.45
CA GLY A 228 -30.69 4.99 -27.19
C GLY A 228 -30.34 3.63 -26.58
N LEU A 229 -31.23 3.06 -25.76
CA LEU A 229 -31.04 1.72 -25.21
C LEU A 229 -31.13 0.64 -26.31
N LEU A 230 -32.06 0.79 -27.27
CA LEU A 230 -32.19 -0.16 -28.38
C LEU A 230 -30.96 -0.10 -29.30
N SER A 231 -30.53 1.11 -29.68
CA SER A 231 -29.35 1.27 -30.54
C SER A 231 -28.06 0.79 -29.88
N SER A 232 -27.87 1.05 -28.58
CA SER A 232 -26.68 0.58 -27.86
C SER A 232 -26.63 -0.93 -27.68
N ALA A 233 -27.78 -1.61 -27.69
CA ALA A 233 -27.85 -3.07 -27.67
C ALA A 233 -27.72 -3.71 -29.07
N GLY A 234 -27.58 -2.90 -30.12
CA GLY A 234 -27.38 -3.37 -31.50
C GLY A 234 -28.65 -3.88 -32.18
N PHE A 235 -29.81 -3.35 -31.79
CA PHE A 235 -31.09 -3.55 -32.48
C PHE A 235 -31.34 -2.50 -33.57
#